data_AF-A0A257S2L8-F1
#
_entry.id   AF-A0A257S2L8-F1
#
_cell.length_a   1.000
_cell.length_b   1.000
_cell.length_c   1.000
_cell.angle_alpha   90.00
_cell.angle_beta   90.00
_cell.angle_gamma   90.00
#
_symmetry.space_group_name_H-M   'P 1'
#
loop_
_entity.id
_entity.type
_entity.pdbx_description
1 polymer ?
#
loop_
_entity_poly.entity_id
_entity_poly.type
_entity_poly.pdbx_seq_one_letter_code
_entity_poly.pdbx_strand_id
1 'polypeptide(L)'
;MLRDQIDVLRDGMRRRGAGEALAGVVERGEALERERRALITAVEEKKAERNATSQEVARRKRAGEDAEEFIARGRAIGDAIAGEEARVAEVEAALQQVLLDIPNVPLPAVPAGGEACNVIVKTWGTPRDPAGVKPHWDVMAALGMLDPARAAKISGSGFAVYRGQGARLARALLAMFMDTHAREHGYEEVWPPQ
;
A
#
# COMPACT_ATOMS: atom_id res chain seq x y z
N MET A 1 -3.37 11.64 7.53
CA MET A 1 -4.70 11.03 7.31
C MET A 1 -5.21 10.24 8.51
N LEU A 2 -4.52 9.20 9.00
CA LEU A 2 -4.99 8.44 10.17
C LEU A 2 -5.20 9.31 11.44
N ARG A 3 -4.46 10.41 11.57
CA ARG A 3 -4.58 11.34 12.70
C ARG A 3 -5.70 12.36 12.53
N ASP A 4 -5.72 13.04 11.39
CA ASP A 4 -6.49 14.28 11.24
C ASP A 4 -7.67 14.16 10.26
N GLN A 5 -7.72 13.08 9.47
CA GLN A 5 -8.67 12.90 8.37
C GLN A 5 -9.18 11.45 8.30
N ILE A 6 -9.39 10.83 9.46
CA ILE A 6 -9.81 9.43 9.55
C ILE A 6 -11.16 9.20 8.88
N ASP A 7 -12.08 10.17 8.93
CA ASP A 7 -13.40 10.05 8.32
C ASP A 7 -13.34 10.07 6.80
N VAL A 8 -12.43 10.87 6.22
CA VAL A 8 -12.15 10.87 4.78
C VAL A 8 -11.60 9.52 4.34
N LEU A 9 -10.70 8.95 5.15
CA LEU A 9 -10.13 7.63 4.88
C LEU A 9 -11.23 6.54 4.94
N ARG A 10 -12.04 6.52 6.00
CA ARG A 10 -13.15 5.57 6.16
C ARG A 10 -14.17 5.68 5.02
N ASP A 11 -14.56 6.90 4.65
CA ASP A 11 -15.45 7.12 3.52
C ASP A 11 -14.84 6.60 2.20
N GLY A 12 -13.57 6.90 1.95
CA GLY A 12 -12.84 6.42 0.78
C GLY A 12 -12.79 4.89 0.69
N MET A 13 -12.51 4.22 1.81
CA MET A 13 -12.50 2.76 1.89
C MET A 13 -13.88 2.15 1.68
N ARG A 14 -14.92 2.78 2.24
CA ARG A 14 -16.32 2.37 2.02
C ARG A 14 -16.73 2.51 0.55
N ARG A 15 -16.40 3.64 -0.09
CA ARG A 15 -16.73 3.92 -1.50
C ARG A 15 -16.08 2.94 -2.48
N ARG A 16 -14.95 2.34 -2.12
CA ARG A 16 -14.26 1.31 -2.93
C ARG A 16 -15.03 -0.02 -3.05
N GLY A 17 -16.06 -0.25 -2.23
CA GLY A 17 -16.85 -1.49 -2.26
C GLY A 17 -16.22 -2.68 -1.54
N ALA A 18 -15.04 -2.52 -0.94
CA ALA A 18 -14.38 -3.48 -0.04
C ALA A 18 -14.41 -3.00 1.43
N GLY A 19 -15.48 -2.27 1.79
CA GLY A 19 -15.56 -1.50 3.02
C GLY A 19 -15.32 -2.32 4.29
N GLU A 20 -15.87 -3.53 4.39
CA GLU A 20 -15.72 -4.37 5.59
C GLU A 20 -14.28 -4.88 5.78
N ALA A 21 -13.63 -5.34 4.72
CA ALA A 21 -12.25 -5.82 4.79
C ALA A 21 -11.27 -4.67 5.10
N LEU A 22 -11.50 -3.49 4.53
CA LEU A 22 -10.63 -2.33 4.71
C LEU A 22 -10.90 -1.56 6.01
N ALA A 23 -12.12 -1.66 6.57
CA ALA A 23 -12.46 -1.04 7.85
C ALA A 23 -11.57 -1.56 8.98
N GLY A 24 -11.37 -2.89 9.06
CA GLY A 24 -10.52 -3.49 10.09
C GLY A 24 -9.05 -3.04 10.01
N VAL A 25 -8.53 -2.84 8.79
CA VAL A 25 -7.18 -2.32 8.57
C VAL A 25 -7.06 -0.88 9.07
N VAL A 26 -8.05 -0.03 8.75
CA VAL A 26 -8.08 1.37 9.18
C VAL A 26 -8.22 1.48 10.70
N GLU A 27 -9.09 0.69 11.32
CA GLU A 27 -9.26 0.65 12.78
C GLU A 27 -7.98 0.21 13.51
N ARG A 28 -7.31 -0.81 12.99
CA ARG A 28 -6.01 -1.26 13.51
C ARG A 28 -4.96 -0.15 13.40
N GLY A 29 -4.91 0.55 12.26
CA GLY A 29 -3.99 1.67 12.06
C GLY A 29 -4.26 2.83 13.02
N GLU A 30 -5.53 3.15 13.28
CA GLU A 30 -5.93 4.17 14.26
C GLU A 30 -5.55 3.77 15.69
N ALA A 31 -5.76 2.51 16.07
CA ALA A 31 -5.39 2.01 17.39
C ALA A 31 -3.89 2.08 17.63
N LEU A 32 -3.08 1.64 16.67
CA LEU A 32 -1.61 1.71 16.75
C LEU A 32 -1.10 3.16 16.78
N GLU A 33 -1.71 4.06 16.00
CA GLU A 33 -1.39 5.49 16.04
C GLU A 33 -1.68 6.09 17.43
N ARG A 34 -2.82 5.72 18.04
CA ARG A 34 -3.19 6.17 19.39
C ARG A 34 -2.23 5.62 20.45
N GLU A 35 -1.90 4.33 20.39
CA GLU A 35 -0.92 3.70 21.28
C GLU A 35 0.45 4.37 21.15
N ARG A 36 0.93 4.59 19.93
CA ARG A 36 2.22 5.26 19.69
C ARG A 36 2.26 6.64 20.35
N ARG A 37 1.20 7.43 20.20
CA ARG A 37 1.13 8.76 20.81
C ARG A 37 1.14 8.70 22.34
N ALA A 38 0.38 7.78 22.92
CA ALA A 38 0.34 7.61 24.37
C ALA A 38 1.72 7.21 24.92
N LEU A 39 2.41 6.27 24.25
CA LEU A 39 3.75 5.83 24.63
C LEU A 39 4.78 6.96 24.49
N ILE A 40 4.76 7.74 23.40
CA ILE A 40 5.65 8.88 23.23
C ILE A 40 5.45 9.90 24.36
N THR A 41 4.19 10.25 24.68
CA THR A 41 3.91 11.15 25.80
C THR A 41 4.44 10.60 27.12
N ALA A 42 4.20 9.31 27.41
CA ALA A 42 4.66 8.67 28.64
C ALA A 42 6.20 8.63 28.77
N VAL A 43 6.91 8.42 27.66
CA VAL A 43 8.37 8.48 27.58
C VAL A 43 8.87 9.89 27.90
N GLU A 44 8.26 10.92 27.31
CA GLU A 44 8.65 12.32 27.55
C GLU A 44 8.38 12.76 29.00
N GLU A 45 7.27 12.33 29.59
CA GLU A 45 6.97 12.55 31.02
C GLU A 45 8.03 11.90 31.93
N LYS A 46 8.43 10.66 31.65
CA LYS A 46 9.48 9.97 32.43
C LYS A 46 10.86 10.57 32.22
N LYS A 47 11.17 11.06 31.01
CA LYS A 47 12.42 11.81 30.76
C LYS A 47 12.45 13.09 31.60
N ALA A 48 11.34 13.81 31.70
CA ALA A 48 11.23 14.97 32.56
C ALA A 48 11.42 14.60 34.05
N GLU A 49 10.79 13.52 34.52
CA GLU A 49 10.95 13.01 35.88
C GLU A 49 12.40 12.57 36.18
N ARG A 50 13.06 11.90 35.24
CA ARG A 50 14.47 11.50 35.35
C ARG A 50 15.38 12.71 35.49
N ASN A 51 15.14 13.76 34.71
CA ASN A 51 15.91 14.99 34.75
C ASN A 51 15.74 15.71 36.09
N ALA A 52 14.50 15.83 36.59
CA ALA A 52 14.23 16.38 37.92
C ALA A 52 14.90 15.56 39.04
N THR A 53 14.82 14.23 38.96
CA THR A 53 15.48 13.32 39.91
C THR A 53 17.00 13.51 39.88
N SER A 54 17.58 13.68 38.70
CA SER A 54 19.03 13.89 38.52
C SER A 54 19.49 15.24 39.11
N GLN A 55 18.69 16.30 38.97
CA GLN A 55 18.94 17.60 39.60
C GLN A 55 18.89 17.49 41.14
N GLU A 56 17.93 16.73 41.68
CA GLU A 56 17.80 16.52 43.12
C GLU A 56 18.96 15.71 43.70
N VAL A 57 19.43 14.66 42.99
CA VAL A 57 20.65 13.93 43.36
C VAL A 57 21.86 14.87 43.42
N ALA A 58 22.01 15.76 42.44
CA ALA A 58 23.10 16.72 42.41
C ALA A 58 23.01 17.72 43.58
N ARG A 59 21.80 18.17 43.94
CA ARG A 59 21.56 19.06 45.08
C ARG A 59 21.97 18.42 46.40
N ARG A 60 21.49 17.19 46.67
CA ARG A 60 21.78 16.46 47.92
C ARG A 60 23.26 16.13 48.09
N LYS A 61 23.92 15.68 47.01
CA LYS A 61 25.38 15.42 47.04
C LYS A 61 26.18 16.68 47.35
N ARG A 62 25.77 17.85 46.87
CA ARG A 62 26.41 19.15 47.22
C ARG A 62 26.17 19.55 48.67
N ALA A 63 25.01 19.20 49.23
CA ALA A 63 24.65 19.45 50.61
C ALA A 63 25.26 18.44 51.61
N GLY A 64 25.92 17.37 51.13
CA GLY A 64 26.42 16.28 51.98
C GLY A 64 25.32 15.36 52.52
N GLU A 65 24.12 15.41 51.93
CA GLU A 65 22.98 14.58 52.28
C GLU A 65 23.01 13.23 51.55
N ASP A 66 22.36 12.21 52.11
CA ASP A 66 22.15 10.93 51.43
C ASP A 66 21.28 11.09 50.17
N ALA A 67 21.68 10.42 49.09
CA ALA A 67 21.02 10.44 47.80
C ALA A 67 20.81 9.03 47.22
N GLU A 68 21.07 7.95 47.97
CA GLU A 68 20.99 6.58 47.47
C GLU A 68 19.58 6.24 46.92
N GLU A 69 18.53 6.63 47.64
CA GLU A 69 17.14 6.42 47.21
C GLU A 69 16.85 7.09 45.86
N PHE A 70 17.32 8.33 45.66
CA PHE A 70 17.10 9.08 44.42
C PHE A 70 17.94 8.52 43.26
N ILE A 71 19.13 7.98 43.54
CA ILE A 71 19.94 7.27 42.54
C ILE A 71 19.22 5.99 42.10
N ALA A 72 18.67 5.21 43.05
CA ALA A 72 17.91 4.01 42.74
C ALA A 72 16.65 4.32 41.91
N ARG A 73 15.90 5.36 42.29
CA ARG A 73 14.75 5.86 41.52
C ARG A 73 15.15 6.30 40.11
N GLY A 74 16.24 7.05 39.97
CA GLY A 74 16.74 7.48 38.66
C GLY A 74 17.13 6.33 37.73
N ARG A 75 17.66 5.23 38.28
CA ARG A 75 17.93 3.99 37.53
C ARG A 75 16.63 3.31 37.10
N ALA A 76 15.68 3.13 38.02
CA ALA A 76 14.38 2.53 37.71
C ALA A 76 13.61 3.31 36.63
N ILE A 77 13.63 4.64 36.67
CA ILE A 77 13.05 5.49 35.61
C ILE A 77 13.79 5.27 34.28
N GLY A 78 15.13 5.16 34.31
CA GLY A 78 15.93 4.86 33.12
C GLY A 78 15.56 3.53 32.46
N ASP A 79 15.41 2.47 33.25
CA ASP A 79 15.00 1.15 32.76
C ASP A 79 13.57 1.17 32.19
N ALA A 80 12.65 1.89 32.85
CA ALA A 80 11.29 2.09 32.36
C ALA A 80 11.25 2.85 31.02
N ILE A 81 12.05 3.91 30.87
CA ILE A 81 12.19 4.63 29.60
C ILE A 81 12.67 3.69 28.50
N ALA A 82 13.72 2.88 28.76
CA ALA A 82 14.26 1.96 27.77
C ALA A 82 13.21 0.92 27.30
N GLY A 83 12.39 0.41 28.23
CA GLY A 83 11.29 -0.50 27.90
C GLY A 83 10.20 0.17 27.06
N GLU A 84 9.80 1.39 27.40
CA GLU A 84 8.79 2.13 26.64
C GLU A 84 9.29 2.57 25.27
N GLU A 85 10.56 2.96 25.12
CA GLU A 85 11.17 3.30 23.83
C GLU A 85 11.24 2.07 22.91
N ALA A 86 11.57 0.89 23.45
CA ALA A 86 11.49 -0.36 22.69
C ALA A 86 10.05 -0.64 22.21
N ARG A 87 9.06 -0.40 23.08
CA ARG A 87 7.65 -0.57 22.73
C ARG A 87 7.18 0.43 21.66
N VAL A 88 7.65 1.68 21.70
CA VAL A 88 7.39 2.67 20.64
C VAL A 88 7.89 2.14 19.31
N ALA A 89 9.11 1.60 19.25
CA ALA A 89 9.69 1.05 18.02
C ALA A 89 8.87 -0.13 17.47
N GLU A 90 8.39 -1.04 18.33
CA GLU A 90 7.49 -2.13 17.94
C GLU A 90 6.18 -1.62 17.32
N VAL A 91 5.54 -0.65 17.98
CA VAL A 91 4.27 -0.07 17.52
C VAL A 91 4.46 0.72 16.22
N GLU A 92 5.58 1.42 16.06
CA GLU A 92 5.93 2.11 14.82
C GLU A 92 6.11 1.14 13.66
N ALA A 93 6.84 0.04 13.87
CA ALA A 93 7.01 -0.99 12.85
C ALA A 93 5.66 -1.62 12.47
N ALA A 94 4.82 -1.94 13.46
CA ALA A 94 3.48 -2.47 13.22
C ALA A 94 2.59 -1.48 12.46
N LEU A 95 2.65 -0.18 12.81
CA LEU A 95 1.91 0.87 12.12
C LEU A 95 2.37 1.02 10.67
N GLN A 96 3.68 0.96 10.40
CA GLN A 96 4.19 1.01 9.03
C GLN A 96 3.66 -0.13 8.18
N GLN A 97 3.60 -1.36 8.71
CA GLN A 97 3.01 -2.49 7.96
C GLN A 97 1.54 -2.23 7.63
N VAL A 98 0.75 -1.79 8.61
CA VAL A 98 -0.67 -1.48 8.37
C VAL A 98 -0.85 -0.35 7.36
N LEU A 99 0.01 0.66 7.37
CA LEU A 99 -0.04 1.76 6.40
C LEU A 99 0.20 1.30 4.96
N LEU A 100 1.00 0.25 4.75
CA LEU A 100 1.23 -0.34 3.42
C LEU A 100 0.01 -1.10 2.89
N ASP A 101 -0.83 -1.61 3.80
CA ASP A 101 -2.06 -2.35 3.45
C ASP A 101 -3.22 -1.42 3.10
N ILE A 102 -3.14 -0.12 3.44
CA ILE A 102 -4.20 0.84 3.17
C ILE A 102 -4.07 1.35 1.72
N PRO A 103 -5.06 1.08 0.85
CA PRO A 103 -5.01 1.57 -0.53
C PRO A 103 -5.27 3.08 -0.58
N ASN A 104 -4.92 3.70 -1.72
CA ASN A 104 -5.19 5.12 -1.94
C ASN A 104 -6.69 5.46 -1.82
N VAL A 105 -6.97 6.65 -1.29
CA VAL A 105 -8.32 7.22 -1.20
C VAL A 105 -8.83 7.58 -2.61
N PRO A 106 -10.00 7.07 -3.04
CA PRO A 106 -10.58 7.46 -4.32
C PRO A 106 -10.88 8.96 -4.39
N LEU A 107 -10.62 9.58 -5.54
CA LEU A 107 -10.99 10.98 -5.77
C LEU A 107 -12.52 11.18 -5.65
N PRO A 108 -13.01 12.39 -5.30
CA PRO A 108 -14.43 12.67 -5.20
C PRO A 108 -15.23 12.36 -6.48
N ALA A 109 -14.62 12.53 -7.66
CA ALA A 109 -15.24 12.28 -8.95
C ALA A 109 -15.39 10.78 -9.31
N VAL A 110 -14.74 9.88 -8.58
CA VAL A 110 -14.81 8.44 -8.85
C VAL A 110 -16.14 7.89 -8.33
N PRO A 111 -16.96 7.22 -9.16
CA PRO A 111 -18.19 6.58 -8.72
C PRO A 111 -17.93 5.59 -7.58
N ALA A 112 -18.82 5.56 -6.59
CA ALA A 112 -18.75 4.58 -5.51
C ALA A 112 -19.33 3.24 -5.97
N GLY A 113 -18.77 2.14 -5.46
CA GLY A 113 -19.24 0.78 -5.75
C GLY A 113 -18.26 -0.05 -6.60
N GLY A 114 -18.73 -1.22 -7.01
CA GLY A 114 -17.95 -2.16 -7.83
C GLY A 114 -18.14 -1.94 -9.33
N GLU A 115 -17.75 -2.93 -10.13
CA GLU A 115 -17.80 -2.87 -11.60
C GLU A 115 -19.17 -2.47 -12.16
N ALA A 116 -20.26 -2.92 -11.53
CA ALA A 116 -21.62 -2.58 -11.94
C ALA A 116 -21.97 -1.08 -11.81
N CYS A 117 -21.16 -0.31 -11.07
CA CYS A 117 -21.32 1.13 -10.88
C CYS A 117 -20.44 1.95 -11.83
N ASN A 118 -19.67 1.31 -12.71
CA ASN A 118 -18.85 2.00 -13.71
C ASN A 118 -19.73 2.79 -14.68
N VAL A 119 -19.24 3.99 -15.05
CA VAL A 119 -19.96 4.90 -15.95
C VAL A 119 -19.24 5.00 -17.29
N ILE A 120 -20.01 4.98 -18.38
CA ILE A 120 -19.47 5.21 -19.72
C ILE A 120 -19.23 6.71 -19.91
N VAL A 121 -17.96 7.11 -19.97
CA VAL A 121 -17.58 8.53 -20.18
C VAL A 121 -17.63 8.92 -21.65
N LYS A 122 -17.21 8.01 -22.54
CA LYS A 122 -17.14 8.24 -23.98
C LYS A 122 -17.23 6.91 -24.72
N THR A 123 -17.94 6.90 -25.83
CA THR A 123 -17.90 5.83 -26.84
C THR A 123 -17.28 6.37 -28.13
N TRP A 124 -16.68 5.48 -28.92
CA TRP A 124 -16.11 5.84 -30.22
C TRP A 124 -16.31 4.69 -31.21
N GLY A 125 -16.72 5.04 -32.44
CA GLY A 125 -17.11 4.08 -33.47
C GLY A 125 -18.48 3.46 -33.25
N THR A 126 -18.83 2.47 -34.07
CA THR A 126 -20.08 1.72 -33.99
C THR A 126 -19.75 0.22 -33.90
N PRO A 127 -20.19 -0.49 -32.84
CA PRO A 127 -19.98 -1.93 -32.74
C PRO A 127 -20.55 -2.66 -33.95
N ARG A 128 -19.78 -3.62 -34.48
CA ARG A 128 -20.26 -4.53 -35.52
C ARG A 128 -21.38 -5.41 -34.96
N ASP A 129 -22.34 -5.78 -35.81
CA ASP A 129 -23.33 -6.81 -35.51
C ASP A 129 -22.64 -8.10 -35.02
N PRO A 130 -22.97 -8.58 -33.80
CA PRO A 130 -22.37 -9.80 -33.24
C PRO A 130 -22.87 -11.08 -33.91
N ALA A 131 -23.90 -11.03 -34.75
CA ALA A 131 -24.44 -12.21 -35.42
C ALA A 131 -23.35 -12.96 -36.22
N GLY A 132 -23.11 -14.22 -35.84
CA GLY A 132 -22.13 -15.09 -36.47
C GLY A 132 -20.65 -14.80 -36.14
N VAL A 133 -20.37 -13.88 -35.22
CA VAL A 133 -18.99 -13.62 -34.75
C VAL A 133 -18.51 -14.77 -33.87
N LYS A 134 -17.33 -15.31 -34.19
CA LYS A 134 -16.66 -16.35 -33.40
C LYS A 134 -15.70 -15.71 -32.39
N PRO A 135 -15.49 -16.34 -31.22
CA PRO A 135 -14.52 -15.84 -30.26
C PRO A 135 -13.10 -15.93 -30.81
N HIS A 136 -12.22 -15.07 -30.30
CA HIS A 136 -10.87 -14.91 -30.85
C HIS A 136 -10.03 -16.19 -30.79
N TRP A 137 -10.21 -17.04 -29.77
CA TRP A 137 -9.45 -18.28 -29.62
C TRP A 137 -9.76 -19.28 -30.74
N ASP A 138 -11.02 -19.45 -31.12
CA ASP A 138 -11.44 -20.36 -32.19
C ASP A 138 -10.96 -19.86 -33.56
N VAL A 139 -11.07 -18.55 -33.80
CA VAL A 139 -10.60 -17.93 -35.05
C VAL A 139 -9.09 -18.08 -35.21
N MET A 140 -8.31 -17.74 -34.18
CA MET A 140 -6.85 -17.81 -34.25
C MET A 140 -6.33 -19.25 -34.32
N ALA A 141 -6.99 -20.20 -33.64
CA ALA A 141 -6.65 -21.61 -33.74
C ALA A 141 -6.93 -22.16 -35.15
N ALA A 142 -8.09 -21.85 -35.73
CA ALA A 142 -8.45 -22.27 -37.09
C ALA A 142 -7.49 -21.71 -38.16
N LEU A 143 -6.95 -20.51 -37.95
CA LEU A 143 -5.95 -19.89 -38.81
C LEU A 143 -4.51 -20.38 -38.55
N GLY A 144 -4.30 -21.27 -37.58
CA GLY A 144 -2.97 -21.72 -37.17
C GLY A 144 -2.09 -20.62 -36.57
N MET A 145 -2.71 -19.53 -36.10
CA MET A 145 -2.06 -18.36 -35.50
C MET A 145 -1.87 -18.49 -33.99
N LEU A 146 -2.61 -19.39 -33.35
CA LEU A 146 -2.53 -19.72 -31.93
C LEU A 146 -2.49 -21.25 -31.75
N ASP A 147 -1.70 -21.75 -30.79
CA ASP A 147 -1.59 -23.18 -30.44
C ASP A 147 -1.80 -23.39 -28.93
N PRO A 148 -3.05 -23.43 -28.45
CA PRO A 148 -3.36 -23.57 -27.02
C PRO A 148 -2.89 -24.90 -26.44
N ALA A 149 -2.99 -25.99 -27.20
CA ALA A 149 -2.57 -27.31 -26.75
C ALA A 149 -1.07 -27.36 -26.48
N ARG A 150 -0.26 -26.76 -27.37
CA ARG A 150 1.18 -26.64 -27.15
C ARG A 150 1.50 -25.73 -25.97
N ALA A 151 0.79 -24.61 -25.83
CA ALA A 151 0.97 -23.70 -24.69
C ALA A 151 0.72 -24.39 -23.34
N ALA A 152 -0.39 -25.13 -23.25
CA ALA A 152 -0.73 -25.92 -22.07
C ALA A 152 0.34 -27.00 -21.76
N LYS A 153 0.91 -27.63 -22.80
CA LYS A 153 1.96 -28.63 -22.64
C LYS A 153 3.26 -28.05 -22.07
N ILE A 154 3.63 -26.83 -22.43
CA ILE A 154 4.91 -26.22 -22.01
C ILE A 154 4.82 -25.44 -20.71
N SER A 155 3.68 -24.81 -20.41
CA SER A 155 3.55 -23.85 -19.30
C SER A 155 2.29 -24.04 -18.46
N GLY A 156 1.35 -24.90 -18.86
CA GLY A 156 0.07 -25.08 -18.18
C GLY A 156 -1.04 -24.14 -18.66
N SER A 157 -2.16 -24.12 -17.92
CA SER A 157 -3.34 -23.30 -18.25
C SER A 157 -3.03 -21.79 -18.21
N GLY A 158 -3.68 -21.01 -19.07
CA GLY A 158 -3.54 -19.54 -19.12
C GLY A 158 -2.42 -19.02 -20.02
N PHE A 159 -1.62 -19.90 -20.63
CA PHE A 159 -0.57 -19.52 -21.57
C PHE A 159 -1.00 -19.65 -23.03
N ALA A 160 -0.37 -18.86 -23.90
CA ALA A 160 -0.64 -18.82 -25.33
C ALA A 160 0.65 -18.96 -26.14
N VAL A 161 0.62 -19.78 -27.19
CA VAL A 161 1.70 -19.86 -28.18
C VAL A 161 1.19 -19.27 -29.49
N TYR A 162 1.65 -18.07 -29.82
CA TYR A 162 1.38 -17.44 -31.12
C TYR A 162 2.28 -18.04 -32.20
N ARG A 163 1.75 -18.22 -33.41
CA ARG A 163 2.44 -18.87 -34.53
C ARG A 163 2.25 -18.09 -35.82
N GLY A 164 3.25 -18.18 -36.70
CA GLY A 164 3.18 -17.61 -38.06
C GLY A 164 2.74 -16.16 -38.06
N GLN A 165 1.63 -15.89 -38.75
CA GLN A 165 1.05 -14.55 -38.83
C GLN A 165 0.53 -14.02 -37.49
N GLY A 166 0.12 -14.87 -36.55
CA GLY A 166 -0.27 -14.45 -35.21
C GLY A 166 0.90 -13.84 -34.43
N ALA A 167 2.06 -14.51 -34.48
CA ALA A 167 3.28 -13.98 -33.85
C ALA A 167 3.77 -12.68 -34.52
N ARG A 168 3.65 -12.59 -35.86
CA ARG A 168 3.98 -11.36 -36.59
C ARG A 168 3.04 -10.21 -36.22
N LEU A 169 1.74 -10.47 -36.10
CA LEU A 169 0.74 -9.48 -35.73
C LEU A 169 0.99 -8.95 -34.31
N ALA A 170 1.23 -9.83 -33.33
CA ALA A 170 1.53 -9.42 -31.96
C ALA A 170 2.74 -8.48 -31.90
N ARG A 171 3.83 -8.82 -32.61
CA ARG A 171 5.02 -7.97 -32.71
C ARG A 171 4.74 -6.64 -33.43
N ALA A 172 3.93 -6.66 -34.49
CA ALA A 172 3.58 -5.44 -35.22
C ALA A 172 2.75 -4.48 -34.36
N LEU A 173 1.80 -4.99 -33.58
CA LEU A 173 1.02 -4.18 -32.64
C LEU A 173 1.90 -3.58 -31.53
N LEU A 174 2.83 -4.37 -30.97
CA LEU A 174 3.80 -3.87 -30.00
C LEU A 174 4.60 -2.71 -30.60
N ALA A 175 5.22 -2.91 -31.77
CA ALA A 175 6.00 -1.88 -32.43
C ALA A 175 5.18 -0.62 -32.74
N MET A 176 3.95 -0.79 -33.24
CA MET A 176 3.04 0.32 -33.52
C MET A 176 2.75 1.14 -32.24
N PHE A 177 2.41 0.49 -31.13
CA PHE A 177 2.15 1.21 -29.87
C PHE A 177 3.40 1.94 -29.37
N MET A 178 4.57 1.29 -29.38
CA MET A 178 5.83 1.92 -28.96
C MET A 178 6.14 3.15 -29.81
N ASP A 179 6.08 3.03 -31.14
CA ASP A 179 6.34 4.13 -32.08
C ASP A 179 5.34 5.28 -31.89
N THR A 180 4.03 5.00 -31.79
CA THR A 180 3.01 6.04 -31.57
C THR A 180 3.27 6.79 -30.26
N HIS A 181 3.53 6.09 -29.17
CA HIS A 181 3.79 6.75 -27.88
C HIS A 181 5.09 7.58 -27.88
N ALA A 182 6.17 7.03 -28.42
CA ALA A 182 7.47 7.69 -28.45
C ALA A 182 7.50 8.90 -29.40
N ARG A 183 6.96 8.74 -30.62
CA ARG A 183 7.08 9.75 -31.69
C ARG A 183 5.98 10.81 -31.67
N GLU A 184 4.77 10.43 -31.29
CA GLU A 184 3.60 11.33 -31.41
C GLU A 184 3.14 11.89 -30.07
N HIS A 185 3.36 11.17 -28.96
CA HIS A 185 2.88 11.57 -27.64
C HIS A 185 4.01 11.98 -26.66
N GLY A 186 5.27 11.95 -27.10
CA GLY A 186 6.41 12.46 -26.33
C GLY A 186 6.83 11.59 -25.14
N TYR A 187 6.51 10.30 -25.16
CA TYR A 187 6.99 9.37 -24.13
C TYR A 187 8.47 9.00 -24.38
N GLU A 188 9.25 8.87 -23.31
CA GLU A 188 10.59 8.27 -23.38
C GLU A 188 10.45 6.74 -23.37
N GLU A 189 11.04 6.09 -24.36
CA GLU A 189 11.07 4.62 -24.44
C GLU A 189 12.20 4.07 -23.55
N VAL A 190 11.85 3.14 -22.65
CA VAL A 190 12.78 2.53 -21.68
C VAL A 190 12.67 1.01 -21.74
N TRP A 191 13.81 0.31 -21.65
CA TRP A 191 13.88 -1.15 -21.57
C TRP A 191 14.35 -1.61 -20.17
N PRO A 192 13.43 -1.89 -19.23
CA PRO A 192 13.78 -2.27 -17.86
C PRO A 192 14.09 -3.79 -17.73
N PRO A 193 14.75 -4.20 -16.62
CA PRO A 193 14.82 -5.61 -16.23
C PRO A 193 13.43 -6.23 -16.08
N GLN A 194 13.28 -7.51 -16.49
CA GLN A 194 12.06 -8.33 -16.36
C GLN A 194 12.19 -9.30 -15.19
#